data_AF-A0A6S7I170-F1
#
_entry.id   AF-A0A6S7I170-F1
#
_cell.length_a   1.000
_cell.length_b   1.000
_cell.length_c   1.000
_cell.angle_alpha   90.00
_cell.angle_beta   90.00
_cell.angle_gamma   90.00
#
_symmetry.space_group_name_H-M   'P 1'
#
loop_
_entity.id
_entity.type
_entity.pdbx_description
1 polymer ?
#
loop_
_entity_poly.entity_id
_entity_poly.type
_entity_poly.pdbx_seq_one_letter_code
_entity_poly.pdbx_strand_id
1 'polypeptide(L)'
;MQKRIAKAKNNAWKRWQREYVHSLMESQRVNGKPVNAPEVGEVVLVVGEEKNRSEWKKGKVVRQVKGKDGVVRGVVLLHKGHTIERPLQLVCPLEIRCTTQIEQRKNEEKQTVENERKKRGAAIEASKKIRELAENEDAD
;
A
#
# COMPACT_ATOMS: atom_id res chain seq x y z
N MET A 1 -16.05 41.37 11.80
CA MET A 1 -15.12 40.43 12.50
C MET A 1 -14.87 39.13 11.72
N GLN A 2 -15.91 38.46 11.19
CA GLN A 2 -15.79 37.18 10.48
C GLN A 2 -14.86 37.18 9.24
N LYS A 3 -14.85 38.26 8.43
CA LYS A 3 -13.97 38.38 7.25
C LYS A 3 -12.47 38.34 7.59
N ARG A 4 -12.06 38.91 8.73
CA ARG A 4 -10.65 38.92 9.18
C ARG A 4 -10.17 37.54 9.58
N ILE A 5 -11.01 36.79 10.31
CA ILE A 5 -10.72 35.40 10.73
C ILE A 5 -10.64 34.49 9.51
N ALA A 6 -11.58 34.60 8.56
CA ALA A 6 -11.56 33.83 7.32
C ALA A 6 -10.28 34.07 6.49
N LYS A 7 -9.84 35.34 6.40
CA LYS A 7 -8.59 35.74 5.73
C LYS A 7 -7.37 35.18 6.45
N ALA A 8 -7.29 35.31 7.77
CA ALA A 8 -6.19 34.76 8.57
C ALA A 8 -6.06 33.23 8.41
N LYS A 9 -7.18 32.50 8.51
CA LYS A 9 -7.20 31.05 8.25
C LYS A 9 -6.76 30.70 6.83
N ASN A 10 -7.13 31.50 5.82
CA ASN A 10 -6.71 31.26 4.43
C ASN A 10 -5.22 31.48 4.25
N ASN A 11 -4.66 32.49 4.90
CA ASN A 11 -3.24 32.80 4.83
C ASN A 11 -2.40 31.72 5.53
N ALA A 12 -2.81 31.29 6.73
CA ALA A 12 -2.21 30.16 7.42
C ALA A 12 -2.25 28.89 6.56
N TRP A 13 -3.40 28.62 5.92
CA TRP A 13 -3.56 27.50 4.99
C TRP A 13 -2.62 27.56 3.80
N LYS A 14 -2.59 28.69 3.08
CA LYS A 14 -1.69 28.90 1.95
C LYS A 14 -0.22 28.73 2.35
N ARG A 15 0.13 29.22 3.54
CA ARG A 15 1.49 29.10 4.07
C ARG A 15 1.82 27.65 4.39
N TRP A 16 0.97 26.96 5.13
CA TRP A 16 1.15 25.54 5.43
C TRP A 16 1.22 24.69 4.17
N GLN A 17 0.30 24.87 3.21
CA GLN A 17 0.32 24.15 1.94
C GLN A 17 1.59 24.42 1.15
N ARG A 18 2.07 25.67 1.12
CA ARG A 18 3.33 26.00 0.47
C ARG A 18 4.51 25.37 1.19
N GLU A 19 4.61 25.52 2.50
CA GLU A 19 5.80 25.08 3.23
C GLU A 19 5.82 23.56 3.42
N TYR A 20 4.75 22.95 3.91
CA TYR A 20 4.71 21.53 4.22
C TYR A 20 4.67 20.64 2.97
N VAL A 21 3.77 20.91 2.01
CA VAL A 21 3.69 20.06 0.80
C VAL A 21 4.94 20.22 -0.06
N HIS A 22 5.50 21.43 -0.19
CA HIS A 22 6.74 21.59 -0.94
C HIS A 22 7.91 20.93 -0.19
N SER A 23 8.00 21.08 1.14
CA SER A 23 9.02 20.39 1.94
C SER A 23 8.92 18.87 1.80
N LEU A 24 7.71 18.31 1.76
CA LEU A 24 7.47 16.89 1.57
C LEU A 24 7.93 16.43 0.17
N MET A 25 7.61 17.19 -0.87
CA MET A 25 8.08 16.92 -2.24
C MET A 25 9.61 17.08 -2.38
N GLU A 26 10.20 18.07 -1.71
CA GLU A 26 11.65 18.33 -1.72
C GLU A 26 12.42 17.27 -0.94
N SER A 27 11.97 16.88 0.25
CA SER A 27 12.54 15.80 1.05
C SER A 27 12.66 14.50 0.24
N GLN A 28 11.61 14.18 -0.52
CA GLN A 28 11.60 13.01 -1.38
C GLN A 28 12.59 13.10 -2.56
N ARG A 29 12.95 14.31 -2.99
CA ARG A 29 13.96 14.56 -4.02
C ARG A 29 15.39 14.60 -3.47
N VAL A 30 15.56 15.00 -2.21
CA VAL A 30 16.87 15.17 -1.55
C VAL A 30 17.41 13.87 -0.94
N ASN A 31 16.55 12.91 -0.57
CA ASN A 31 16.93 11.64 0.08
C ASN A 31 17.71 10.63 -0.80
N GLY A 32 18.40 11.09 -1.85
CA GLY A 32 19.46 10.34 -2.56
C GLY A 32 18.99 9.13 -3.37
N LYS A 33 17.69 8.81 -3.37
CA LYS A 33 17.07 7.81 -4.25
C LYS A 33 16.53 8.53 -5.49
N PRO A 34 16.64 7.96 -6.70
CA PRO A 34 16.02 8.55 -7.88
C PRO A 34 14.56 8.84 -7.53
N VAL A 35 14.01 9.95 -8.00
CA VAL A 35 12.63 10.39 -7.71
C VAL A 35 11.68 9.20 -7.87
N ASN A 36 11.39 8.49 -6.77
CA ASN A 36 10.60 7.29 -6.84
C ASN A 36 9.18 7.78 -7.01
N ALA A 37 8.74 7.79 -8.26
CA ALA A 37 7.33 7.90 -8.56
C ALA A 37 6.60 6.87 -7.71
N PRO A 38 5.46 7.24 -7.11
CA PRO A 38 4.79 6.37 -6.17
C PRO A 38 4.45 5.04 -6.83
N GLU A 39 4.69 3.97 -6.08
CA GLU A 39 4.56 2.61 -6.58
C GLU A 39 3.09 2.20 -6.70
N VAL A 40 2.81 1.23 -7.55
CA VAL A 40 1.46 0.67 -7.67
C VAL A 40 1.06 0.08 -6.32
N GLY A 41 -0.07 0.52 -5.79
CA GLY A 41 -0.55 0.13 -4.46
C GLY A 41 -0.41 1.22 -3.40
N GLU A 42 0.47 2.20 -3.59
CA GLU A 42 0.68 3.27 -2.61
C GLU A 42 -0.47 4.28 -2.58
N VAL A 43 -0.70 4.86 -1.41
CA VAL A 43 -1.67 5.95 -1.22
C VAL A 43 -0.94 7.28 -1.31
N VAL A 44 -1.47 8.16 -2.14
CA VAL A 44 -0.88 9.48 -2.43
C VAL A 44 -1.92 10.58 -2.30
N LEU A 45 -1.45 11.80 -2.05
CA LEU A 45 -2.25 13.02 -2.08
C LEU A 45 -2.23 13.63 -3.48
N VAL A 46 -3.36 14.18 -3.91
CA VAL A 46 -3.52 14.90 -5.17
C VAL A 46 -3.52 16.40 -4.86
N VAL A 47 -2.50 17.09 -5.35
CA VAL A 47 -2.30 18.51 -5.11
C VAL A 47 -3.03 19.33 -6.18
N GLY A 48 -3.67 20.43 -5.78
CA GLY A 48 -4.17 21.46 -6.71
C GLY A 48 -5.66 21.41 -7.06
N GLU A 49 -6.43 20.42 -6.60
CA GLU A 49 -7.89 20.34 -6.87
C GLU A 49 -8.80 20.78 -5.71
N GLU A 50 -8.24 21.28 -4.60
CA GLU A 50 -9.02 21.55 -3.41
C GLU A 50 -9.74 22.89 -3.46
N LYS A 51 -11.07 22.83 -3.69
CA LYS A 51 -11.97 23.97 -3.44
C LYS A 51 -12.22 24.16 -1.93
N ASN A 52 -12.13 23.09 -1.13
CA ASN A 52 -12.38 23.08 0.31
C ASN A 52 -11.13 22.63 1.08
N ARG A 53 -10.68 23.42 2.06
CA ARG A 53 -9.46 23.16 2.87
C ARG A 53 -9.47 21.83 3.65
N SER A 54 -10.65 21.24 3.82
CA SER A 54 -10.88 20.02 4.60
C SER A 54 -10.80 18.75 3.75
N GLU A 55 -10.76 18.86 2.42
CA GLU A 55 -10.96 17.75 1.50
C GLU A 55 -9.70 17.47 0.69
N TRP A 56 -8.70 16.90 1.37
CA TRP A 56 -7.52 16.37 0.70
C TRP A 56 -7.90 15.19 -0.18
N LYS A 57 -7.87 15.43 -1.49
CA LYS A 57 -8.15 14.38 -2.45
C LYS A 57 -6.97 13.41 -2.44
N LYS A 58 -7.22 12.20 -1.96
CA LYS A 58 -6.23 11.11 -1.92
C LYS A 58 -6.63 10.00 -2.87
N GLY A 59 -5.66 9.27 -3.40
CA GLY A 59 -5.91 8.15 -4.29
C GLY A 59 -4.90 7.02 -4.08
N LYS A 60 -5.30 5.81 -4.42
CA LYS A 60 -4.39 4.66 -4.49
C LYS A 60 -3.81 4.58 -5.90
N VAL A 61 -2.51 4.47 -6.06
CA VAL A 61 -1.88 4.31 -7.38
C VAL A 61 -2.27 2.95 -7.94
N VAL A 62 -2.90 2.96 -9.11
CA VAL A 62 -3.28 1.75 -9.87
C VAL A 62 -2.28 1.47 -10.97
N ARG A 63 -1.76 2.52 -11.62
CA ARG A 63 -0.83 2.39 -12.75
C ARG A 63 0.06 3.62 -12.87
N GLN A 64 1.31 3.41 -13.28
CA GLN A 64 2.23 4.48 -13.65
C GLN A 64 2.18 4.74 -15.17
N VAL A 65 2.19 6.01 -15.57
CA VAL A 65 2.22 6.43 -16.97
C VAL A 65 3.66 6.79 -17.32
N LYS A 66 4.28 5.91 -18.12
CA LYS A 66 5.68 6.02 -18.57
C LYS A 66 5.75 6.53 -20.00
N GLY A 67 6.73 7.39 -20.28
CA GLY A 67 7.07 7.79 -21.64
C GLY A 67 7.83 6.69 -22.39
N LYS A 68 8.14 6.94 -23.68
CA LYS A 68 8.94 6.02 -24.51
C LYS A 68 10.36 5.82 -23.99
N ASP A 69 10.86 6.78 -23.23
CA ASP A 69 12.14 6.78 -22.53
C ASP A 69 12.10 6.03 -21.19
N GLY A 70 10.97 5.44 -20.81
CA GLY A 70 10.78 4.73 -19.55
C GLY A 70 10.54 5.63 -18.34
N VAL A 71 10.58 6.95 -18.51
CA VAL A 71 10.42 7.92 -17.40
C VAL A 71 8.94 8.08 -17.04
N VAL A 72 8.62 7.93 -15.76
CA VAL A 72 7.27 8.12 -15.22
C VAL A 72 6.94 9.61 -15.21
N ARG A 73 5.90 10.02 -15.95
CA ARG A 73 5.43 11.42 -16.02
C ARG A 73 4.07 11.63 -15.36
N GLY A 74 3.32 10.56 -15.16
CA GLY A 74 2.00 10.60 -14.54
C GLY A 74 1.66 9.31 -13.83
N VAL A 75 0.59 9.35 -13.06
CA VAL A 75 0.03 8.20 -12.37
C VAL A 75 -1.48 8.20 -12.50
N VAL A 76 -2.01 6.99 -12.57
CA VAL A 76 -3.43 6.69 -12.59
C VAL A 76 -3.82 6.26 -11.18
N LEU A 77 -4.75 6.99 -10.58
CA LEU A 77 -5.16 6.84 -9.19
C LEU A 77 -6.61 6.34 -9.12
N LEU A 78 -6.89 5.43 -8.20
CA LEU A 78 -8.25 5.08 -7.79
C LEU A 78 -8.70 6.02 -6.68
N HIS A 79 -9.77 6.77 -6.92
CA HIS A 79 -10.38 7.68 -5.97
C HIS A 79 -11.89 7.45 -5.96
N LYS A 80 -12.49 7.16 -4.78
CA LYS A 80 -13.95 6.97 -4.62
C LYS A 80 -14.58 6.07 -5.72
N GLY A 81 -13.92 4.96 -6.05
CA GLY A 81 -14.39 3.99 -7.05
C GLY A 81 -14.18 4.36 -8.52
N HIS A 82 -13.70 5.57 -8.82
CA HIS A 82 -13.36 5.98 -10.18
C HIS A 82 -11.86 6.24 -10.33
N THR A 83 -11.41 6.16 -11.58
CA THR A 83 -10.01 6.32 -11.92
C THR A 83 -9.73 7.74 -12.40
N ILE A 84 -8.70 8.37 -11.85
CA ILE A 84 -8.25 9.72 -12.25
C ILE A 84 -6.78 9.67 -12.67
N GLU A 85 -6.43 10.35 -13.76
CA GLU A 85 -5.05 10.47 -14.21
C GLU A 85 -4.47 11.82 -13.78
N ARG A 86 -3.29 11.81 -13.16
CA ARG A 86 -2.63 13.02 -12.69
C ARG A 86 -1.14 13.02 -13.07
N PRO A 87 -0.60 14.18 -13.49
CA PRO A 87 0.83 14.32 -13.70
C PRO A 87 1.57 14.16 -12.38
N LEU A 88 2.79 13.64 -12.42
CA LEU A 88 3.58 13.32 -11.23
C LEU A 88 3.80 14.55 -10.33
N GLN A 89 3.89 15.75 -10.91
CA GLN A 89 4.05 17.01 -10.17
C GLN A 89 2.85 17.35 -9.27
N LEU A 90 1.65 16.89 -9.62
CA LEU A 90 0.43 17.12 -8.84
C LEU A 90 0.14 15.95 -7.88
N VAL A 91 1.12 15.08 -7.66
CA VAL A 91 0.98 13.93 -6.79
C VAL A 91 2.06 14.00 -5.72
N CYS A 92 1.63 13.95 -4.47
CA CYS A 92 2.49 14.00 -3.32
C CYS A 92 2.41 12.67 -2.57
N PRO A 93 3.47 11.84 -2.59
CA PRO A 93 3.52 10.61 -1.83
C PRO A 93 3.52 10.90 -0.32
N LEU A 94 2.95 9.99 0.46
CA LEU A 94 2.90 10.12 1.92
C LEU A 94 4.18 9.56 2.55
N GLU A 95 4.59 10.12 3.69
CA GLU A 95 5.73 9.62 4.49
C GLU A 95 5.45 8.25 5.13
N ILE A 96 4.19 7.81 5.08
CA ILE A 96 3.71 6.58 5.69
C ILE A 96 3.90 5.42 4.70
N ARG A 97 5.15 4.97 4.55
CA ARG A 97 5.45 3.76 3.77
C ARG A 97 5.27 2.55 4.67
N CYS A 98 4.43 1.60 4.26
CA CYS A 98 4.43 0.29 4.90
C CYS A 98 5.76 -0.38 4.59
N THR A 99 6.58 -0.59 5.61
CA THR A 99 7.73 -1.49 5.50
C THR A 99 7.18 -2.91 5.35
N THR A 100 7.54 -3.57 4.26
CA THR A 100 7.15 -4.95 3.88
C THR A 100 7.40 -5.99 4.99
N GLN A 101 8.13 -5.62 6.04
CA GLN A 101 8.36 -6.42 7.24
C GLN A 101 7.07 -6.89 7.95
N ILE A 102 5.97 -6.13 7.87
CA ILE A 102 4.70 -6.53 8.54
C ILE A 102 3.98 -7.64 7.75
N GLU A 103 4.05 -7.60 6.41
CA GLU A 103 3.43 -8.64 5.57
C GLU A 103 4.26 -9.91 5.55
N GLN A 104 5.59 -9.81 5.54
CA GLN A 104 6.50 -10.94 5.68
C GLN A 104 6.29 -11.65 7.02
N ARG A 105 6.24 -10.92 8.15
CA ARG A 105 5.93 -11.49 9.47
C ARG A 105 4.58 -12.20 9.50
N LYS A 106 3.52 -11.62 8.94
CA LYS A 106 2.20 -12.26 8.86
C LYS A 106 2.18 -13.51 7.99
N ASN A 107 2.99 -13.55 6.93
CA ASN A 107 3.06 -14.71 6.04
C ASN A 107 3.91 -15.83 6.67
N GLU A 108 4.98 -15.48 7.38
CA GLU A 108 5.81 -16.38 8.19
C GLU A 108 5.03 -16.96 9.39
N GLU A 109 4.21 -16.15 10.06
CA GLU A 109 3.29 -16.59 11.12
C GLU A 109 2.16 -17.50 10.60
N LYS A 110 1.66 -17.27 9.38
CA LYS A 110 0.67 -18.18 8.76
C LYS A 110 1.29 -19.50 8.33
N GLN A 111 2.49 -19.48 7.73
CA GLN A 111 3.20 -20.68 7.29
C GLN A 111 3.69 -21.55 8.47
N THR A 112 4.00 -20.97 9.63
CA THR A 112 4.40 -21.74 10.82
C THR A 112 3.21 -22.46 11.49
N VAL A 113 1.99 -21.96 11.34
CA VAL A 113 0.78 -22.56 11.95
C VAL A 113 0.17 -23.63 11.04
N GLU A 114 0.38 -23.55 9.72
CA GLU A 114 -0.17 -24.50 8.74
C GLU A 114 0.71 -25.76 8.53
N ASN A 115 1.97 -25.73 8.99
CA ASN A 115 2.87 -26.88 8.89
C ASN A 115 2.67 -27.88 10.06
N GLU A 116 2.07 -29.00 9.69
CA GLU A 116 2.07 -30.32 10.34
C GLU A 116 1.48 -30.43 11.75
N ARG A 117 0.17 -30.61 11.82
CA ARG A 117 -0.42 -31.37 12.93
C ARG A 117 0.15 -32.79 12.94
N LYS A 118 1.15 -33.04 13.80
CA LYS A 118 1.67 -34.40 14.07
C LYS A 118 0.51 -35.33 14.45
N LYS A 119 0.29 -36.37 13.67
CA LYS A 119 -0.67 -37.43 14.02
C LYS A 119 -0.18 -38.12 15.30
N ARG A 120 -1.10 -38.39 16.24
CA ARG A 120 -0.77 -39.15 17.46
C ARG A 120 -0.27 -40.55 17.08
N GLY A 121 0.69 -41.10 17.82
CA GLY A 121 1.30 -42.42 17.53
C GLY A 121 0.26 -43.53 17.33
N ALA A 122 -0.78 -43.56 18.17
CA ALA A 122 -1.88 -44.52 18.06
C ALA A 122 -2.63 -44.46 16.71
N ALA A 123 -2.78 -43.27 16.12
CA ALA A 123 -3.47 -43.13 14.82
C ALA A 123 -2.59 -43.64 13.66
N ILE A 124 -1.28 -43.49 13.77
CA ILE A 124 -0.31 -44.02 12.80
C ILE A 124 -0.31 -45.56 12.88
N GLU A 125 -0.25 -46.09 14.10
CA GLU A 125 -0.25 -47.53 14.35
C GLU A 125 -1.56 -48.20 13.90
N ALA A 126 -2.71 -47.59 14.19
CA ALA A 126 -4.01 -48.07 13.74
C ALA A 126 -4.10 -48.12 12.21
N SER A 127 -3.62 -47.08 11.51
CA SER A 127 -3.62 -47.05 10.04
C SER A 127 -2.75 -48.16 9.45
N LYS A 128 -1.60 -48.45 10.07
CA LYS A 128 -0.72 -49.54 9.67
C LYS A 128 -1.40 -50.90 9.85
N LYS A 129 -2.05 -51.11 11.00
CA LYS A 129 -2.80 -52.33 11.30
C LYS A 129 -3.97 -52.57 10.35
N ILE A 130 -4.73 -51.52 10.03
CA ILE A 130 -5.84 -51.59 9.07
C ILE A 130 -5.32 -52.02 7.69
N ARG A 131 -4.18 -51.48 7.25
CA ARG A 131 -3.56 -51.86 5.99
C ARG A 131 -3.11 -53.32 5.97
N GLU A 132 -2.44 -53.77 7.04
CA GLU A 132 -2.01 -55.17 7.17
C GLU A 132 -3.19 -56.14 7.18
N LEU A 133 -4.32 -55.77 7.80
CA LEU A 133 -5.53 -56.61 7.79
C LEU A 133 -6.14 -56.73 6.38
N ALA A 134 -6.23 -55.62 5.64
CA ALA A 134 -6.74 -55.64 4.27
C ALA A 134 -5.88 -56.51 3.34
N GLU A 135 -4.55 -56.43 3.46
CA GLU A 135 -3.62 -57.26 2.66
C GLU A 135 -3.71 -58.75 3.01
N ASN A 136 -4.17 -59.11 4.22
CA ASN A 136 -4.38 -60.50 4.63
C ASN A 136 -5.79 -61.02 4.28
N GLU A 137 -6.81 -60.15 4.18
CA GLU A 137 -8.17 -60.52 3.75
C GLU A 137 -8.24 -60.81 2.24
N ASP A 138 -7.37 -60.21 1.43
CA ASP A 138 -7.28 -60.47 -0.02
C ASP A 138 -6.50 -61.76 -0.38
N ALA A 139 -5.96 -62.48 0.61
CA ALA A 139 -5.09 -63.64 0.44
C ALA A 139 -5.76 -65.00 0.80
N ASP A 140 -7.04 -64.99 1.15
CA ASP A 140 -7.90 -66.16 1.45
C ASP A 140 -9.09 -66.21 0.46
#